data_AF-A0A7V7WKB5-F1
#
_entry.id   AF-A0A7V7WKB5-F1
#
_cell.length_a   1.000
_cell.length_b   1.000
_cell.length_c   1.000
_cell.angle_alpha   90.00
_cell.angle_beta   90.00
_cell.angle_gamma   90.00
#
_symmetry.space_group_name_H-M   'P 1'
#
loop_
_entity.id
_entity.type
_entity.pdbx_description
1 polymer ?
#
loop_
_entity_poly.entity_id
_entity_poly.type
_entity_poly.pdbx_seq_one_letter_code
_entity_poly.pdbx_strand_id
1 'polypeptide(L)'
;GKRHSCSVRENIDVIEGYFRRYPLDRYPHLRYTGPDNWRFRLRHWQWHLGPGKALAAWLKLFGSEKKRRQVERLTGQLHYLNTGFPYFTHCTFDFRPSMPIDGADFEKKAYIETVCCGVYRFLMKKDEREVPFAGRKHRGFEGDLRWAASRPQGNGAIRASAYLARKVLRRSADTITFDRKAFEAARRAIPDDTLLVIVPTHRSYLDSILCSYLFFAYPELGIAIPHIAAAQEFGKIPLLGKVIRQTQAFYVQRGLGRENPELTRQIHDLVSRKQALEFFIEGTRSRSRQALKPRRGILKCLQASGQACSILPISISYDRLPEENSFQRELSGAPKPKMRLGGLLAWIGRVLRGEIRLGRIHMTCGRPLPMVAESDLNGLSLQVMAELQAGLAPTTHHLRSFLQKHPLPGVGLDWLKSAIEARGGRVLESPLKGEEKIAPTIAATFHYQWSHYFFPEALAAFPEHPAIQHFLRGNLYMEVPTPHPGAESDERLGSVLQALFQPLCRDYFGTAEALGERPGQVPLRSAVELLPEIPGAHLPHLEACLEDLVAREILVPLPKGEGYGWGPKAQDLNRYREACRWPEGAARLAAVG
;
A
#
# COMPACT_ATOMS: atom_id res chain seq x y z
N GLY A 1 34.92 -9.37 -33.60
CA GLY A 1 33.87 -9.92 -32.73
C GLY A 1 33.92 -9.46 -31.26
N LYS A 2 35.10 -9.37 -30.61
CA LYS A 2 35.19 -9.17 -29.15
C LYS A 2 34.76 -7.79 -28.60
N ARG A 3 34.62 -6.77 -29.46
CA ARG A 3 34.26 -5.40 -29.03
C ARG A 3 32.91 -5.36 -28.30
N HIS A 4 31.95 -6.20 -28.70
CA HIS A 4 30.58 -6.22 -28.15
C HIS A 4 30.26 -7.44 -27.27
N SER A 5 31.24 -8.32 -26.98
CA SER A 5 31.03 -9.50 -26.13
C SER A 5 31.30 -9.23 -24.64
N CYS A 6 30.54 -9.86 -23.74
CA CYS A 6 30.85 -9.98 -22.31
C CYS A 6 31.63 -11.26 -22.04
N SER A 7 32.53 -11.24 -21.07
CA SER A 7 33.12 -12.45 -20.52
C SER A 7 32.05 -13.31 -19.82
N VAL A 8 32.29 -14.61 -19.72
CA VAL A 8 31.40 -15.54 -18.99
C VAL A 8 31.18 -15.08 -17.55
N ARG A 9 32.22 -14.54 -16.90
CA ARG A 9 32.13 -14.05 -15.52
C ARG A 9 31.24 -12.82 -15.42
N GLU A 10 31.39 -11.84 -16.31
CA GLU A 10 30.51 -10.67 -16.35
C GLU A 10 29.04 -11.05 -16.58
N ASN A 11 28.77 -12.03 -17.47
CA ASN A 11 27.42 -12.54 -17.67
C ASN A 11 26.84 -13.13 -16.37
N ILE A 12 27.62 -13.97 -15.68
CA ILE A 12 27.22 -14.57 -14.41
C ILE A 12 26.94 -13.47 -13.37
N ASP A 13 27.82 -12.48 -13.25
CA ASP A 13 27.69 -11.40 -12.28
C ASP A 13 26.43 -10.56 -12.53
N VAL A 14 26.11 -10.25 -13.80
CA VAL A 14 24.89 -9.52 -14.16
C VAL A 14 23.64 -10.34 -13.87
N ILE A 15 23.61 -11.63 -14.26
CA ILE A 15 22.45 -12.49 -14.03
C ILE A 15 22.22 -12.70 -12.53
N GLU A 16 23.26 -13.04 -11.77
CA GLU A 16 23.17 -13.19 -10.32
C GLU A 16 22.78 -11.87 -9.65
N GLY A 17 23.35 -10.74 -10.10
CA GLY A 17 23.00 -9.41 -9.62
C GLY A 17 21.51 -9.10 -9.79
N TYR A 18 20.98 -9.33 -10.99
CA TYR A 18 19.56 -9.13 -11.31
C TYR A 18 18.66 -9.95 -10.38
N PHE A 19 18.89 -11.26 -10.26
CA PHE A 19 18.04 -12.14 -9.44
C PHE A 19 18.33 -12.06 -7.94
N ARG A 20 19.40 -11.39 -7.51
CA ARG A 20 19.56 -10.95 -6.11
C ARG A 20 18.68 -9.74 -5.82
N ARG A 21 18.57 -8.80 -6.77
CA ARG A 21 17.70 -7.61 -6.68
C ARG A 21 16.22 -7.97 -6.77
N TYR A 22 15.89 -8.92 -7.66
CA TYR A 22 14.56 -9.49 -7.89
C TYR A 22 14.53 -10.97 -7.48
N PRO A 23 14.54 -11.26 -6.17
CA PRO A 23 14.64 -12.61 -5.66
C PRO A 23 13.46 -13.49 -6.07
N LEU A 24 13.79 -14.71 -6.46
CA LEU A 24 12.85 -15.82 -6.60
C LEU A 24 12.73 -16.57 -5.26
N ASP A 25 12.24 -17.81 -5.29
CA ASP A 25 12.22 -18.68 -4.09
C ASP A 25 13.64 -19.10 -3.64
N ARG A 26 14.66 -18.99 -4.51
CA ARG A 26 16.08 -19.25 -4.22
C ARG A 26 16.96 -18.25 -4.99
N TYR A 27 18.07 -17.82 -4.39
CA TYR A 27 19.12 -17.12 -5.14
C TYR A 27 19.70 -18.05 -6.20
N PRO A 28 19.76 -17.63 -7.47
CA PRO A 28 20.46 -18.42 -8.47
C PRO A 28 21.95 -18.42 -8.15
N HIS A 29 22.58 -19.57 -8.37
CA HIS A 29 24.02 -19.73 -8.30
C HIS A 29 24.46 -20.33 -9.63
N LEU A 30 25.19 -19.55 -10.42
CA LEU A 30 25.68 -19.98 -11.72
C LEU A 30 27.15 -20.32 -11.60
N ARG A 31 27.54 -21.50 -12.10
CA ARG A 31 28.93 -21.93 -12.11
C ARG A 31 29.33 -22.33 -13.51
N TYR A 32 30.36 -21.68 -14.04
CA TYR A 32 30.95 -22.10 -15.30
C TYR A 32 31.60 -23.47 -15.15
N THR A 33 31.13 -24.45 -15.92
CA THR A 33 31.59 -25.83 -15.86
C THR A 33 32.83 -26.10 -16.72
N GLY A 34 33.22 -25.17 -17.58
CA GLY A 34 34.34 -25.30 -18.51
C GLY A 34 33.88 -25.61 -19.94
N PRO A 35 34.81 -25.64 -20.90
CA PRO A 35 34.53 -26.08 -22.27
C PRO A 35 34.16 -27.57 -22.29
N ASP A 36 33.44 -28.02 -23.31
CA ASP A 36 32.97 -29.42 -23.44
C ASP A 36 34.15 -30.40 -23.61
N ASN A 37 34.66 -30.87 -22.49
CA ASN A 37 35.70 -31.88 -22.38
C ASN A 37 35.39 -32.83 -21.22
N TRP A 38 36.30 -33.78 -20.95
CA TRP A 38 36.08 -34.76 -19.89
C TRP A 38 35.85 -34.12 -18.49
N ARG A 39 36.45 -32.95 -18.22
CA ARG A 39 36.23 -32.21 -16.96
C ARG A 39 34.83 -31.61 -16.89
N PHE A 40 34.30 -31.12 -18.01
CA PHE A 40 32.90 -30.71 -18.11
C PHE A 40 31.97 -31.88 -17.82
N ARG A 41 32.18 -33.05 -18.44
CA ARG A 41 31.34 -34.25 -18.21
C ARG A 41 31.35 -34.68 -16.74
N LEU A 42 32.52 -34.68 -16.10
CA LEU A 42 32.65 -34.97 -14.67
C LEU A 42 31.88 -33.97 -13.81
N ARG A 43 32.06 -32.66 -14.07
CA ARG A 43 31.36 -31.60 -13.33
C ARG A 43 29.85 -31.65 -13.57
N HIS A 44 29.42 -31.86 -14.80
CA HIS A 44 28.01 -31.99 -15.13
C HIS A 44 27.38 -33.15 -14.36
N TRP A 45 28.07 -34.29 -14.28
CA TRP A 45 27.64 -35.40 -13.44
C TRP A 45 27.57 -35.01 -11.96
N GLN A 46 28.62 -34.42 -11.40
CA GLN A 46 28.68 -34.03 -9.99
C GLN A 46 27.57 -33.05 -9.59
N TRP A 47 27.25 -32.07 -10.43
CA TRP A 47 26.33 -30.98 -10.08
C TRP A 47 24.88 -31.22 -10.51
N HIS A 48 24.65 -31.94 -11.62
CA HIS A 48 23.30 -32.04 -12.20
C HIS A 48 22.70 -33.47 -12.17
N LEU A 49 23.51 -34.53 -12.28
CA LEU A 49 22.99 -35.91 -12.42
C LEU A 49 23.19 -36.75 -11.16
N GLY A 50 24.33 -36.63 -10.50
CA GLY A 50 24.74 -37.43 -9.34
C GLY A 50 23.87 -37.22 -8.10
N PRO A 51 23.57 -35.97 -7.67
CA PRO A 51 22.83 -35.72 -6.44
C PRO A 51 21.43 -36.33 -6.43
N GLY A 52 20.69 -36.21 -7.54
CA GLY A 52 19.34 -36.78 -7.67
C GLY A 52 19.35 -38.30 -7.60
N LYS A 53 20.29 -38.95 -8.30
CA LYS A 53 20.46 -40.41 -8.28
C LYS A 53 20.87 -40.93 -6.90
N ALA A 54 21.83 -40.26 -6.24
CA ALA A 54 22.27 -40.62 -4.90
C ALA A 54 21.15 -40.47 -3.86
N LEU A 55 20.39 -39.38 -3.92
CA LEU A 55 19.24 -39.15 -3.03
C LEU A 55 18.13 -40.16 -3.27
N ALA A 56 17.82 -40.51 -4.53
CA ALA A 56 16.83 -41.54 -4.84
C ALA A 56 17.25 -42.92 -4.32
N ALA A 57 18.53 -43.30 -4.48
CA ALA A 57 19.08 -44.54 -3.93
C ALA A 57 19.03 -44.56 -2.39
N TRP A 58 19.40 -43.45 -1.75
CA TRP A 58 19.31 -43.32 -0.29
C TRP A 58 17.86 -43.42 0.20
N LEU A 59 16.92 -42.71 -0.44
CA LEU A 59 15.48 -42.79 -0.12
C LEU A 59 14.89 -44.18 -0.39
N LYS A 60 15.45 -44.94 -1.33
CA LYS A 60 15.07 -46.35 -1.57
C LYS A 60 15.45 -47.25 -0.41
N LEU A 61 16.57 -46.98 0.26
CA LEU A 61 17.10 -47.79 1.36
C LEU A 61 16.57 -47.34 2.74
N PHE A 62 16.42 -46.03 2.94
CA PHE A 62 16.21 -45.45 4.27
C PHE A 62 15.04 -44.45 4.34
N GLY A 63 14.26 -44.30 3.27
CA GLY A 63 13.31 -43.18 3.14
C GLY A 63 11.92 -43.55 2.64
N SER A 64 11.13 -42.51 2.40
CA SER A 64 9.76 -42.64 1.89
C SER A 64 9.76 -42.89 0.38
N GLU A 65 9.07 -43.93 -0.07
CA GLU A 65 8.91 -44.24 -1.49
C GLU A 65 8.27 -43.08 -2.28
N LYS A 66 7.31 -42.36 -1.67
CA LYS A 66 6.70 -41.17 -2.27
C LYS A 66 7.73 -40.07 -2.57
N LYS A 67 8.66 -39.82 -1.64
CA LYS A 67 9.75 -38.87 -1.85
C LYS A 67 10.72 -39.38 -2.93
N ARG A 68 11.02 -40.68 -2.96
CA ARG A 68 11.88 -41.29 -4.00
C ARG A 68 11.31 -41.03 -5.39
N ARG A 69 10.04 -41.39 -5.62
CA ARG A 69 9.36 -41.18 -6.91
C ARG A 69 9.35 -39.70 -7.33
N GLN A 70 9.19 -38.78 -6.38
CA GLN A 70 9.27 -37.36 -6.64
C GLN A 70 10.67 -36.92 -7.11
N VAL A 71 11.73 -37.41 -6.44
CA VAL A 71 13.12 -37.15 -6.82
C VAL A 71 13.45 -37.75 -8.19
N GLU A 72 13.03 -38.99 -8.46
CA GLU A 72 13.23 -39.65 -9.75
C GLU A 72 12.54 -38.88 -10.88
N ARG A 73 11.30 -38.43 -10.67
CA ARG A 73 10.56 -37.61 -11.65
C ARG A 73 11.26 -36.29 -11.94
N LEU A 74 11.70 -35.58 -10.91
CA LEU A 74 12.43 -34.31 -11.06
C LEU A 74 13.76 -34.53 -11.80
N THR A 75 14.49 -35.60 -11.46
CA THR A 75 15.76 -35.94 -12.12
C THR A 75 15.53 -36.28 -13.60
N GLY A 76 14.46 -37.02 -13.92
CA GLY A 76 14.07 -37.33 -15.29
C GLY A 76 13.69 -36.08 -16.09
N GLN A 77 12.91 -35.16 -15.51
CA GLN A 77 12.59 -33.88 -16.16
C GLN A 77 13.84 -33.03 -16.40
N LEU A 78 14.75 -32.96 -15.42
CA LEU A 78 16.02 -32.23 -15.57
C LEU A 78 16.87 -32.83 -16.68
N HIS A 79 16.94 -34.16 -16.76
CA HIS A 79 17.65 -34.86 -17.82
C HIS A 79 17.02 -34.56 -19.19
N TYR A 80 15.69 -34.67 -19.31
CA TYR A 80 14.96 -34.32 -20.53
C TYR A 80 15.21 -32.88 -20.96
N LEU A 81 15.23 -31.90 -20.04
CA LEU A 81 15.54 -30.52 -20.40
C LEU A 81 16.97 -30.37 -20.94
N ASN A 82 17.94 -31.09 -20.36
CA ASN A 82 19.32 -31.08 -20.84
C ASN A 82 19.48 -31.78 -22.21
N THR A 83 18.74 -32.87 -22.45
CA THR A 83 18.82 -33.66 -23.69
C THR A 83 17.86 -33.22 -24.80
N GLY A 84 16.79 -32.51 -24.47
CA GLY A 84 15.82 -31.94 -25.40
C GLY A 84 16.19 -30.54 -25.90
N PHE A 85 17.07 -29.83 -25.18
CA PHE A 85 17.61 -28.53 -25.59
C PHE A 85 19.14 -28.52 -25.81
N PRO A 86 19.83 -29.59 -26.27
CA PRO A 86 21.28 -29.62 -26.36
C PRO A 86 21.81 -28.55 -27.31
N TYR A 87 21.01 -28.23 -28.32
CA TYR A 87 21.22 -27.09 -29.20
C TYR A 87 21.42 -25.78 -28.41
N PHE A 88 20.64 -25.52 -27.36
CA PHE A 88 20.73 -24.29 -26.55
C PHE A 88 21.60 -24.41 -25.29
N THR A 89 21.83 -25.61 -24.77
CA THR A 89 22.53 -25.84 -23.48
C THR A 89 23.98 -26.28 -23.62
N HIS A 90 24.37 -26.86 -24.76
CA HIS A 90 25.70 -27.46 -24.97
C HIS A 90 26.49 -26.83 -26.12
N CYS A 91 25.84 -26.07 -27.01
CA CYS A 91 26.52 -25.33 -28.08
C CYS A 91 26.76 -23.87 -27.66
N THR A 92 28.00 -23.38 -27.83
CA THR A 92 28.28 -21.93 -27.74
C THR A 92 28.10 -21.34 -29.13
N PHE A 93 27.07 -20.53 -29.32
CA PHE A 93 26.86 -19.84 -30.59
C PHE A 93 27.69 -18.56 -30.65
N ASP A 94 28.44 -18.37 -31.73
CA ASP A 94 28.94 -17.06 -32.13
C ASP A 94 27.78 -16.32 -32.81
N PHE A 95 26.86 -15.78 -31.99
CA PHE A 95 25.80 -14.91 -32.50
C PHE A 95 26.43 -13.64 -33.06
N ARG A 96 26.65 -13.63 -34.37
CA ARG A 96 27.00 -12.42 -35.09
C ARG A 96 25.71 -11.71 -35.44
N PRO A 97 25.54 -10.44 -35.03
CA PRO A 97 24.35 -9.71 -35.42
C PRO A 97 24.32 -9.60 -36.94
N SER A 98 23.15 -9.83 -37.54
CA SER A 98 22.96 -9.72 -39.00
C SER A 98 23.16 -8.30 -39.52
N MET A 99 23.09 -7.31 -38.62
CA MET A 99 23.47 -5.93 -38.87
C MET A 99 24.57 -5.49 -37.89
N PRO A 100 25.53 -4.65 -38.29
CA PRO A 100 26.54 -4.11 -37.38
C PRO A 100 25.89 -3.41 -36.19
N ILE A 101 26.25 -3.80 -34.96
CA ILE A 101 25.91 -3.06 -33.75
C ILE A 101 26.94 -1.94 -33.61
N ASP A 102 26.90 -0.95 -34.52
CA ASP A 102 27.86 0.15 -34.60
C ASP A 102 27.44 1.39 -33.80
N GLY A 103 26.33 1.32 -33.06
CA GLY A 103 25.92 2.38 -32.14
C GLY A 103 26.87 2.50 -30.96
N ALA A 104 27.38 3.71 -30.70
CA ALA A 104 28.13 4.04 -29.48
C ALA A 104 27.34 3.71 -28.19
N ASP A 105 26.02 3.54 -28.31
CA ASP A 105 25.06 3.39 -27.21
C ASP A 105 24.72 1.94 -26.84
N PHE A 106 25.32 0.92 -27.48
CA PHE A 106 25.04 -0.47 -27.10
C PHE A 106 25.74 -0.85 -25.78
N GLU A 107 24.95 -0.94 -24.71
CA GLU A 107 25.44 -1.37 -23.40
C GLU A 107 25.20 -2.86 -23.13
N LYS A 108 26.28 -3.65 -23.11
CA LYS A 108 26.22 -5.12 -23.04
C LYS A 108 25.55 -5.64 -21.77
N LYS A 109 25.75 -4.98 -20.62
CA LYS A 109 25.15 -5.38 -19.34
C LYS A 109 23.65 -5.11 -19.34
N ALA A 110 23.21 -3.95 -19.82
CA ALA A 110 21.80 -3.63 -20.00
C ALA A 110 21.07 -4.62 -20.93
N TYR A 111 21.73 -5.12 -21.97
CA TYR A 111 21.18 -6.18 -22.81
C TYR A 111 20.89 -7.46 -21.99
N ILE A 112 21.85 -7.93 -21.19
CA ILE A 112 21.68 -9.13 -20.35
C ILE A 112 20.61 -8.89 -19.28
N GLU A 113 20.59 -7.72 -18.64
CA GLU A 113 19.54 -7.36 -17.68
C GLU A 113 18.16 -7.35 -18.33
N THR A 114 18.04 -6.89 -19.58
CA THR A 114 16.80 -6.91 -20.35
C THR A 114 16.33 -8.35 -20.61
N VAL A 115 17.26 -9.27 -20.91
CA VAL A 115 16.95 -10.70 -21.02
C VAL A 115 16.49 -11.26 -19.67
N CYS A 116 17.17 -10.95 -18.57
CA CYS A 116 16.76 -11.38 -17.23
C CYS A 116 15.37 -10.84 -16.87
N CYS A 117 15.07 -9.60 -17.22
CA CYS A 117 13.75 -8.98 -17.09
C CYS A 117 12.68 -9.73 -17.90
N GLY A 118 12.96 -10.04 -19.17
CA GLY A 118 12.07 -10.84 -20.01
C GLY A 118 11.79 -12.22 -19.41
N VAL A 119 12.84 -12.91 -18.92
CA VAL A 119 12.70 -14.20 -18.23
C VAL A 119 11.83 -14.05 -16.97
N TYR A 120 12.14 -13.09 -16.11
CA TYR A 120 11.41 -12.85 -14.87
C TYR A 120 9.93 -12.54 -15.13
N ARG A 121 9.63 -11.73 -16.14
CA ARG A 121 8.26 -11.31 -16.47
C ARG A 121 7.47 -12.39 -17.19
N PHE A 122 8.00 -12.93 -18.29
CA PHE A 122 7.22 -13.77 -19.19
C PHE A 122 7.35 -15.26 -18.86
N LEU A 123 8.56 -15.73 -18.54
CA LEU A 123 8.77 -17.13 -18.20
C LEU A 123 8.34 -17.42 -16.76
N MET A 124 8.73 -16.56 -15.82
CA MET A 124 8.44 -16.75 -14.40
C MET A 124 7.13 -16.13 -13.93
N LYS A 125 6.49 -15.32 -14.79
CA LYS A 125 5.21 -14.65 -14.50
C LYS A 125 5.28 -13.82 -13.21
N LYS A 126 6.39 -13.10 -13.02
CA LYS A 126 6.62 -12.20 -11.89
C LYS A 126 6.59 -10.75 -12.35
N ASP A 127 6.26 -9.84 -11.43
CA ASP A 127 6.29 -8.40 -11.67
C ASP A 127 7.39 -7.78 -10.79
N GLU A 128 8.29 -7.00 -11.40
CA GLU A 128 9.39 -6.30 -10.72
C GLU A 128 8.87 -5.22 -9.76
N ARG A 129 7.61 -4.82 -9.92
CA ARG A 129 6.89 -3.90 -9.06
C ARG A 129 6.17 -4.62 -7.91
N GLU A 130 6.34 -5.94 -7.74
CA GLU A 130 5.70 -6.73 -6.69
C GLU A 130 6.72 -7.59 -5.94
N VAL A 131 7.88 -7.03 -5.60
CA VAL A 131 8.96 -7.77 -4.93
C VAL A 131 8.49 -8.18 -3.53
N PRO A 132 8.41 -9.47 -3.22
CA PRO A 132 7.99 -9.93 -1.90
C PRO A 132 9.10 -9.70 -0.86
N PHE A 133 8.74 -9.17 0.30
CA PHE A 133 9.67 -8.97 1.42
C PHE A 133 9.21 -9.58 2.75
N ALA A 134 7.92 -9.94 2.85
CA ALA A 134 7.34 -10.61 4.01
C ALA A 134 6.08 -11.40 3.64
N GLY A 135 5.47 -12.05 4.63
CA GLY A 135 4.30 -12.91 4.46
C GLY A 135 4.66 -14.39 4.33
N ARG A 136 3.62 -15.23 4.29
CA ARG A 136 3.71 -16.70 4.28
C ARG A 136 4.51 -17.24 3.08
N LYS A 137 4.31 -16.63 1.91
CA LYS A 137 4.98 -17.03 0.66
C LYS A 137 6.42 -16.51 0.56
N HIS A 138 6.81 -15.53 1.39
CA HIS A 138 8.18 -15.04 1.46
C HIS A 138 9.06 -15.98 2.31
N ARG A 139 9.74 -16.91 1.62
CA ARG A 139 10.75 -17.78 2.23
C ARG A 139 12.11 -17.11 2.08
N GLY A 140 12.54 -16.38 3.12
CA GLY A 140 13.90 -15.85 3.15
C GLY A 140 14.95 -16.97 3.09
N PHE A 141 16.14 -16.63 2.61
CA PHE A 141 17.19 -17.61 2.28
C PHE A 141 18.04 -18.04 3.48
N GLU A 142 18.00 -17.28 4.56
CA GLU A 142 18.76 -17.50 5.78
C GLU A 142 17.82 -17.76 6.97
N GLY A 143 18.34 -18.41 8.01
CA GLY A 143 17.63 -18.54 9.28
C GLY A 143 17.26 -17.17 9.85
N ASP A 144 16.05 -17.04 10.38
CA ASP A 144 15.46 -15.74 10.74
C ASP A 144 16.33 -14.92 11.74
N LEU A 145 16.98 -15.58 12.72
CA LEU A 145 17.90 -14.89 13.64
C LEU A 145 19.16 -14.40 12.93
N ARG A 146 19.77 -15.25 12.10
CA ARG A 146 20.97 -14.89 11.33
C ARG A 146 20.68 -13.75 10.37
N TRP A 147 19.53 -13.76 9.72
CA TRP A 147 19.08 -12.67 8.85
C TRP A 147 18.97 -11.34 9.62
N ALA A 148 18.33 -11.36 10.79
CA ALA A 148 18.19 -10.15 11.61
C ALA A 148 19.54 -9.66 12.16
N ALA A 149 20.46 -10.57 12.49
CA ALA A 149 21.82 -10.23 12.92
C ALA A 149 22.72 -9.74 11.76
N SER A 150 22.49 -10.21 10.52
CA SER A 150 23.31 -9.86 9.36
C SER A 150 22.97 -8.52 8.72
N ARG A 151 21.85 -7.88 9.09
CA ARG A 151 21.50 -6.56 8.56
C ARG A 151 22.51 -5.48 9.01
N PRO A 152 22.88 -4.52 8.15
CA PRO A 152 23.87 -3.49 8.49
C PRO A 152 23.30 -2.40 9.40
N GLN A 153 21.98 -2.17 9.38
CA GLN A 153 21.32 -1.13 10.17
C GLN A 153 20.58 -1.72 11.38
N GLY A 154 20.37 -0.89 12.41
CA GLY A 154 19.50 -1.21 13.55
C GLY A 154 20.23 -1.70 14.81
N ASN A 155 19.77 -1.21 15.97
CA ASN A 155 20.21 -1.66 17.29
C ASN A 155 19.57 -3.02 17.68
N GLY A 156 19.93 -3.55 18.85
CA GLY A 156 19.39 -4.84 19.33
C GLY A 156 17.86 -4.89 19.39
N ALA A 157 17.20 -3.80 19.81
CA ALA A 157 15.74 -3.73 19.89
C ALA A 157 15.08 -3.72 18.50
N ILE A 158 15.67 -3.02 17.53
CA ILE A 158 15.21 -3.03 16.13
C ILE A 158 15.35 -4.44 15.54
N ARG A 159 16.49 -5.11 15.75
CA ARG A 159 16.73 -6.49 15.26
C ARG A 159 15.75 -7.49 15.87
N ALA A 160 15.50 -7.40 17.18
CA ALA A 160 14.52 -8.23 17.86
C ALA A 160 13.09 -7.97 17.35
N SER A 161 12.73 -6.69 17.16
CA SER A 161 11.43 -6.29 16.59
C SER A 161 11.26 -6.79 15.16
N ALA A 162 12.27 -6.68 14.31
CA ALA A 162 12.24 -7.17 12.94
C ALA A 162 12.11 -8.71 12.89
N TYR A 163 12.83 -9.42 13.77
CA TYR A 163 12.66 -10.87 13.91
C TYR A 163 11.22 -11.25 14.28
N LEU A 164 10.63 -10.57 15.28
CA LEU A 164 9.26 -10.82 15.71
C LEU A 164 8.25 -10.46 14.61
N ALA A 165 8.40 -9.30 13.99
CA ALA A 165 7.57 -8.85 12.87
C ALA A 165 7.58 -9.89 11.74
N ARG A 166 8.75 -10.40 11.36
CA ARG A 166 8.88 -11.46 10.35
C ARG A 166 8.08 -12.72 10.70
N LYS A 167 8.06 -13.13 11.97
CA LYS A 167 7.25 -14.29 12.43
C LYS A 167 5.76 -14.01 12.38
N VAL A 168 5.34 -12.84 12.85
CA VAL A 168 3.92 -12.42 12.88
C VAL A 168 3.39 -12.31 11.45
N LEU A 169 4.08 -11.55 10.59
CA LEU A 169 3.70 -11.32 9.20
C LEU A 169 3.61 -12.62 8.40
N ARG A 170 4.52 -13.57 8.62
CA ARG A 170 4.47 -14.90 7.97
C ARG A 170 3.23 -15.70 8.33
N ARG A 171 2.67 -15.49 9.52
CA ARG A 171 1.45 -16.17 9.96
C ARG A 171 0.18 -15.42 9.56
N SER A 172 0.20 -14.09 9.59
CA SER A 172 -0.99 -13.26 9.37
C SER A 172 -1.25 -12.87 7.92
N ALA A 173 -0.23 -12.71 7.07
CA ALA A 173 -0.36 -12.28 5.68
C ALA A 173 0.14 -13.35 4.69
N ASP A 174 -0.49 -13.44 3.52
CA ASP A 174 -0.09 -14.38 2.48
C ASP A 174 1.17 -13.89 1.74
N THR A 175 1.15 -12.63 1.29
CA THR A 175 2.30 -11.97 0.65
C THR A 175 2.31 -10.49 0.98
N ILE A 176 3.49 -9.95 1.25
CA ILE A 176 3.73 -8.53 1.45
C ILE A 176 4.80 -8.12 0.46
N THR A 177 4.44 -7.18 -0.41
CA THR A 177 5.23 -6.81 -1.59
C THR A 177 5.48 -5.30 -1.62
N PHE A 178 6.54 -4.87 -2.30
CA PHE A 178 6.76 -3.45 -2.57
C PHE A 178 7.15 -3.23 -4.02
N ASP A 179 6.84 -2.04 -4.53
CA ASP A 179 7.28 -1.58 -5.84
C ASP A 179 8.73 -1.09 -5.76
N ARG A 180 9.67 -2.02 -5.92
CA ARG A 180 11.10 -1.71 -5.85
C ARG A 180 11.49 -0.60 -6.83
N LYS A 181 10.93 -0.60 -8.06
CA LYS A 181 11.26 0.42 -9.07
C LYS A 181 10.85 1.81 -8.62
N ALA A 182 9.66 1.93 -8.02
CA ALA A 182 9.18 3.20 -7.48
C ALA A 182 10.06 3.71 -6.32
N PHE A 183 10.43 2.83 -5.37
CA PHE A 183 11.33 3.20 -4.28
C PHE A 183 12.73 3.60 -4.77
N GLU A 184 13.32 2.85 -5.71
CA GLU A 184 14.63 3.16 -6.28
C GLU A 184 14.61 4.42 -7.15
N ALA A 185 13.51 4.68 -7.87
CA ALA A 185 13.32 5.92 -8.62
C ALA A 185 13.22 7.13 -7.69
N ALA A 186 12.41 7.02 -6.62
CA ALA A 186 12.29 8.07 -5.62
C ALA A 186 13.63 8.36 -4.94
N ARG A 187 14.38 7.32 -4.53
CA ARG A 187 15.69 7.54 -3.89
C ARG A 187 16.71 8.18 -4.84
N ARG A 188 16.75 7.77 -6.12
CA ARG A 188 17.65 8.35 -7.13
C ARG A 188 17.38 9.82 -7.42
N ALA A 189 16.13 10.26 -7.26
CA ALA A 189 15.75 11.66 -7.44
C ALA A 189 16.11 12.55 -6.24
N ILE A 190 16.61 11.98 -5.13
CA ILE A 190 16.98 12.72 -3.91
C ILE A 190 18.50 12.75 -3.77
N PRO A 191 19.13 13.92 -3.57
CA PRO A 191 20.55 14.02 -3.25
C PRO A 191 20.91 13.25 -1.97
N ASP A 192 22.09 12.62 -1.94
CA ASP A 192 22.47 11.71 -0.84
C ASP A 192 22.52 12.36 0.55
N ASP A 193 22.79 13.66 0.61
CA ASP A 193 22.89 14.43 1.85
C ASP A 193 21.57 15.02 2.35
N THR A 194 20.48 14.85 1.60
CA THR A 194 19.17 15.40 1.94
C THR A 194 18.47 14.58 3.01
N LEU A 195 17.93 15.26 4.03
CA LEU A 195 17.11 14.61 5.06
C LEU A 195 15.86 13.97 4.43
N LEU A 196 15.63 12.69 4.72
CA LEU A 196 14.46 11.96 4.27
C LEU A 196 13.30 12.04 5.29
N VAL A 197 12.13 12.42 4.82
CA VAL A 197 10.90 12.49 5.62
C VAL A 197 9.84 11.58 5.00
N ILE A 198 9.59 10.46 5.66
CA ILE A 198 8.75 9.37 5.19
C ILE A 198 7.32 9.63 5.64
N VAL A 199 6.39 9.69 4.69
CA VAL A 199 4.98 10.00 4.95
C VAL A 199 4.12 8.89 4.38
N PRO A 200 3.78 7.86 5.17
CA PRO A 200 2.92 6.79 4.71
C PRO A 200 1.42 7.11 4.87
N THR A 201 0.56 6.42 4.11
CA THR A 201 -0.89 6.37 4.39
C THR A 201 -1.15 5.77 5.78
N HIS A 202 -2.17 6.26 6.51
CA HIS A 202 -2.47 5.76 7.85
C HIS A 202 -3.78 4.96 7.92
N ARG A 203 -3.68 3.64 7.86
CA ARG A 203 -4.80 2.69 7.88
C ARG A 203 -4.68 1.66 9.01
N SER A 204 -3.47 1.38 9.50
CA SER A 204 -3.21 0.37 10.53
C SER A 204 -2.09 0.79 11.47
N TYR A 205 -2.02 0.18 12.66
CA TYR A 205 -0.79 0.20 13.46
C TYR A 205 0.37 -0.51 12.76
N LEU A 206 0.08 -1.35 11.77
CA LEU A 206 1.08 -2.07 11.00
C LEU A 206 1.86 -1.17 10.02
N ASP A 207 1.34 0.02 9.69
CA ASP A 207 1.92 0.91 8.67
C ASP A 207 3.38 1.28 8.96
N SER A 208 3.65 1.76 10.19
CA SER A 208 5.01 2.16 10.59
C SER A 208 5.95 0.97 10.77
N ILE A 209 5.41 -0.15 11.23
CA ILE A 209 6.14 -1.41 11.33
C ILE A 209 6.57 -1.89 9.94
N LEU A 210 5.70 -1.78 8.94
CA LEU A 210 6.02 -2.19 7.56
C LEU A 210 7.08 -1.31 6.93
N CYS A 211 6.99 0.02 7.10
CA CYS A 211 8.01 0.95 6.60
C CYS A 211 9.37 0.63 7.23
N SER A 212 9.45 0.59 8.56
CA SER A 212 10.69 0.26 9.27
C SER A 212 11.23 -1.13 8.91
N TYR A 213 10.35 -2.12 8.78
CA TYR A 213 10.74 -3.48 8.41
C TYR A 213 11.26 -3.56 6.97
N LEU A 214 10.65 -2.83 6.03
CA LEU A 214 11.11 -2.76 4.64
C LEU A 214 12.54 -2.20 4.57
N PHE A 215 12.81 -1.07 5.21
CA PHE A 215 14.15 -0.45 5.19
C PHE A 215 15.20 -1.25 5.96
N PHE A 216 14.79 -1.96 7.03
CA PHE A 216 15.65 -2.93 7.69
C PHE A 216 15.97 -4.14 6.80
N ALA A 217 14.98 -4.64 6.06
CA ALA A 217 15.12 -5.81 5.20
C ALA A 217 15.92 -5.52 3.92
N TYR A 218 15.77 -4.32 3.37
CA TYR A 218 16.32 -3.86 2.09
C TYR A 218 17.17 -2.57 2.26
N PRO A 219 18.30 -2.64 2.99
CA PRO A 219 19.18 -1.49 3.21
C PRO A 219 19.77 -0.92 1.92
N GLU A 220 19.84 -1.71 0.85
CA GLU A 220 20.30 -1.27 -0.47
C GLU A 220 19.38 -0.24 -1.14
N LEU A 221 18.16 -0.03 -0.62
CA LEU A 221 17.30 1.08 -1.05
C LEU A 221 17.88 2.45 -0.68
N GLY A 222 18.92 2.51 0.15
CA GLY A 222 19.54 3.78 0.56
C GLY A 222 18.64 4.65 1.44
N ILE A 223 17.63 4.05 2.07
CA ILE A 223 16.70 4.70 3.00
C ILE A 223 16.98 4.15 4.41
N ALA A 224 17.24 5.05 5.35
CA ALA A 224 17.49 4.69 6.75
C ALA A 224 16.20 4.31 7.49
N ILE A 225 16.32 3.50 8.54
CA ILE A 225 15.20 3.21 9.45
C ILE A 225 14.79 4.53 10.15
N PRO A 226 13.53 4.98 10.01
CA PRO A 226 13.13 6.31 10.44
C PRO A 226 12.84 6.38 11.94
N HIS A 227 12.93 7.59 12.48
CA HIS A 227 12.34 7.93 13.78
C HIS A 227 10.85 8.21 13.61
N ILE A 228 10.01 7.47 14.34
CA ILE A 228 8.56 7.48 14.12
C ILE A 228 7.87 8.43 15.09
N ALA A 229 7.07 9.35 14.56
CA ALA A 229 6.15 10.18 15.34
C ALA A 229 4.99 9.35 15.88
N ALA A 230 5.07 8.94 17.15
CA ALA A 230 4.05 8.16 17.83
C ALA A 230 3.19 9.02 18.76
N ALA A 231 1.92 8.66 18.95
CA ALA A 231 1.07 9.36 19.90
C ALA A 231 1.56 9.16 21.35
N GLN A 232 1.46 10.19 22.20
CA GLN A 232 1.97 10.13 23.58
C GLN A 232 1.38 8.98 24.42
N GLU A 233 0.18 8.51 24.09
CA GLU A 233 -0.47 7.39 24.76
C GLU A 233 0.30 6.07 24.62
N PHE A 234 1.09 5.88 23.56
CA PHE A 234 1.97 4.71 23.41
C PHE A 234 3.05 4.67 24.50
N GLY A 235 3.59 5.83 24.87
CA GLY A 235 4.61 5.94 25.92
C GLY A 235 4.08 5.62 27.31
N LYS A 236 2.76 5.67 27.52
CA LYS A 236 2.09 5.37 28.79
C LYS A 236 1.82 3.88 28.99
N ILE A 237 2.10 3.02 28.00
CA ILE A 237 1.92 1.57 28.14
C ILE A 237 3.10 0.99 28.95
N PRO A 238 2.85 0.34 30.10
CA PRO A 238 3.91 -0.25 30.92
C PRO A 238 4.78 -1.22 30.11
N LEU A 239 6.11 -1.10 30.25
CA LEU A 239 7.16 -1.85 29.54
C LEU A 239 7.23 -1.60 28.03
N LEU A 240 6.09 -1.67 27.32
CA LEU A 240 6.01 -1.51 25.87
C LEU A 240 6.45 -0.11 25.42
N GLY A 241 6.14 0.94 26.19
CA GLY A 241 6.57 2.30 25.87
C GLY A 241 8.09 2.44 25.81
N LYS A 242 8.83 1.79 26.72
CA LYS A 242 10.30 1.81 26.70
C LYS A 242 10.87 1.08 25.48
N VAL A 243 10.30 -0.07 25.12
CA VAL A 243 10.69 -0.85 23.94
C VAL A 243 10.42 -0.07 22.66
N ILE A 244 9.24 0.54 22.52
CA ILE A 244 8.87 1.37 21.36
C ILE A 244 9.84 2.56 21.19
N ARG A 245 10.30 3.16 22.28
CA ARG A 245 11.32 4.23 22.21
C ARG A 245 12.67 3.71 21.70
N GLN A 246 13.07 2.51 22.10
CA GLN A 246 14.32 1.88 21.61
C GLN A 246 14.25 1.50 20.12
N THR A 247 13.05 1.39 19.55
CA THR A 247 12.81 1.25 18.11
C THR A 247 12.62 2.59 17.42
N GLN A 248 13.26 3.65 17.91
CA GLN A 248 13.29 5.00 17.32
C GLN A 248 11.96 5.77 17.31
N ALA A 249 10.96 5.38 18.11
CA ALA A 249 9.75 6.21 18.24
C ALA A 249 9.98 7.41 19.18
N PHE A 250 9.45 8.57 18.79
CA PHE A 250 9.32 9.75 19.65
C PHE A 250 7.86 10.12 19.83
N TYR A 251 7.52 10.73 20.96
CA TYR A 251 6.14 10.89 21.40
C TYR A 251 5.62 12.31 21.16
N VAL A 252 4.51 12.42 20.44
CA VAL A 252 3.86 13.67 20.08
C VAL A 252 2.54 13.81 20.85
N GLN A 253 2.35 14.96 21.49
CA GLN A 253 1.09 15.35 22.12
C GLN A 253 0.16 15.97 21.06
N ARG A 254 -1.06 15.45 20.95
CA ARG A 254 -2.08 15.94 20.02
C ARG A 254 -2.89 17.08 20.64
N GLY A 255 -3.46 17.94 19.80
CA GLY A 255 -4.53 18.88 20.21
C GLY A 255 -4.08 20.15 20.92
N LEU A 256 -2.80 20.52 20.86
CA LEU A 256 -2.32 21.73 21.53
C LEU A 256 -2.79 23.04 20.87
N GLY A 257 -3.28 23.02 19.63
CA GLY A 257 -3.77 24.21 18.91
C GLY A 257 -2.69 25.25 18.56
N ARG A 258 -1.49 25.13 19.14
CA ARG A 258 -0.31 25.97 18.96
C ARG A 258 0.93 25.11 18.68
N GLU A 259 1.99 25.75 18.20
CA GLU A 259 3.30 25.12 18.09
C GLU A 259 3.72 24.58 19.45
N ASN A 260 4.22 23.34 19.48
CA ASN A 260 4.75 22.73 20.68
C ASN A 260 6.27 22.92 20.66
N PRO A 261 6.85 23.83 21.47
CA PRO A 261 8.28 24.13 21.44
C PRO A 261 9.15 22.90 21.76
N GLU A 262 8.63 21.96 22.55
CA GLU A 262 9.32 20.70 22.86
C GLU A 262 9.37 19.79 21.63
N LEU A 263 8.27 19.70 20.88
CA LEU A 263 8.22 18.95 19.61
C LEU A 263 9.15 19.58 18.58
N THR A 264 9.14 20.91 18.44
CA THR A 264 10.04 21.63 17.53
C THR A 264 11.49 21.36 17.87
N ARG A 265 11.87 21.43 19.15
CA ARG A 265 13.23 21.11 19.62
C ARG A 265 13.62 19.66 19.31
N GLN A 266 12.72 18.72 19.56
CA GLN A 266 12.97 17.30 19.29
C GLN A 266 13.15 17.03 17.79
N ILE A 267 12.30 17.61 16.95
CA ILE A 267 12.44 17.53 15.49
C ILE A 267 13.76 18.17 15.06
N HIS A 268 14.10 19.36 15.57
CA HIS A 268 15.34 20.04 15.27
C HIS A 268 16.59 19.18 15.61
N ASP A 269 16.60 18.47 16.75
CA ASP A 269 17.69 17.56 17.12
C ASP A 269 17.80 16.33 16.21
N LEU A 270 16.67 15.75 15.76
CA LEU A 270 16.68 14.64 14.80
C LEU A 270 17.17 15.11 13.42
N VAL A 271 16.69 16.27 13.00
CA VAL A 271 16.99 16.92 11.72
C VAL A 271 18.46 17.32 11.63
N SER A 272 19.03 17.92 12.69
CA SER A 272 20.45 18.33 12.73
C SER A 272 21.41 17.14 12.62
N ARG A 273 20.97 15.96 13.08
CA ARG A 273 21.69 14.69 12.95
C ARG A 273 21.43 13.96 11.62
N LYS A 274 20.70 14.59 10.69
CA LYS A 274 20.25 14.02 9.40
C LYS A 274 19.55 12.67 9.55
N GLN A 275 18.83 12.46 10.66
CA GLN A 275 18.14 11.20 10.90
C GLN A 275 16.78 11.18 10.20
N ALA A 276 16.52 10.16 9.39
CA ALA A 276 15.25 10.00 8.70
C ALA A 276 14.07 10.04 9.69
N LEU A 277 12.99 10.70 9.29
CA LEU A 277 11.79 10.92 10.09
C LEU A 277 10.60 10.21 9.43
N GLU A 278 9.67 9.65 10.22
CA GLU A 278 8.39 9.13 9.74
C GLU A 278 7.24 9.77 10.50
N PHE A 279 6.23 10.27 9.78
CA PHE A 279 4.98 10.70 10.39
C PHE A 279 3.78 10.51 9.45
N PHE A 280 2.59 10.43 10.04
CA PHE A 280 1.35 10.30 9.30
C PHE A 280 0.72 11.68 9.09
N ILE A 281 0.74 12.19 7.85
CA ILE A 281 0.20 13.51 7.53
C ILE A 281 -1.30 13.62 7.83
N GLU A 282 -2.04 12.51 7.78
CA GLU A 282 -3.46 12.42 8.15
C GLU A 282 -3.70 12.63 9.67
N GLY A 283 -2.67 12.46 10.51
CA GLY A 283 -2.69 12.66 11.97
C GLY A 283 -3.39 11.56 12.78
N THR A 284 -4.28 10.78 12.17
CA THR A 284 -5.02 9.65 12.77
C THR A 284 -5.28 8.57 11.73
N ARG A 285 -5.52 7.33 12.16
CA ARG A 285 -5.86 6.22 11.26
C ARG A 285 -7.24 6.45 10.66
N SER A 286 -7.38 6.27 9.36
CA SER A 286 -8.70 6.26 8.73
C SER A 286 -9.43 4.97 9.07
N ARG A 287 -10.63 5.09 9.67
CA ARG A 287 -11.49 3.95 10.03
C ARG A 287 -12.22 3.41 8.81
N SER A 288 -12.50 4.29 7.85
CA SER A 288 -13.23 4.01 6.62
C SER A 288 -12.33 3.86 5.40
N ARG A 289 -11.00 3.80 5.56
CA ARG A 289 -10.02 3.77 4.45
C ARG A 289 -9.96 5.04 3.57
N GLN A 290 -10.84 6.01 3.79
CA GLN A 290 -10.81 7.34 3.16
C GLN A 290 -9.49 8.07 3.44
N ALA A 291 -9.00 8.81 2.44
CA ALA A 291 -7.92 9.77 2.61
C ALA A 291 -8.40 10.93 3.49
N LEU A 292 -7.72 11.17 4.61
CA LEU A 292 -8.13 12.23 5.54
C LEU A 292 -7.46 13.56 5.21
N LYS A 293 -8.11 14.67 5.60
CA LYS A 293 -7.54 16.02 5.46
C LYS A 293 -6.15 16.10 6.13
N PRO A 294 -5.11 16.60 5.45
CA PRO A 294 -3.75 16.63 5.99
C PRO A 294 -3.62 17.61 7.17
N ARG A 295 -2.80 17.23 8.15
CA ARG A 295 -2.44 18.03 9.32
C ARG A 295 -0.98 18.47 9.19
N ARG A 296 -0.76 19.79 9.25
CA ARG A 296 0.54 20.42 8.92
C ARG A 296 1.45 20.68 10.11
N GLY A 297 1.09 20.24 11.32
CA GLY A 297 1.83 20.57 12.54
C GLY A 297 3.31 20.14 12.50
N ILE A 298 3.59 18.91 12.05
CA ILE A 298 4.97 18.41 11.92
C ILE A 298 5.70 19.10 10.77
N LEU A 299 5.02 19.36 9.64
CA LEU A 299 5.59 20.12 8.52
C LEU A 299 6.02 21.53 8.94
N LYS A 300 5.22 22.22 9.76
CA LYS A 300 5.58 23.52 10.35
C LYS A 300 6.83 23.44 11.22
N CYS A 301 6.94 22.39 12.05
CA CYS A 301 8.13 22.19 12.88
C CYS A 301 9.39 21.91 12.02
N LEU A 302 9.24 21.14 10.94
CA LEU A 302 10.33 20.89 9.99
C LEU A 302 10.74 22.18 9.27
N GLN A 303 9.77 22.98 8.78
CA GLN A 303 10.02 24.27 8.16
C GLN A 303 10.75 25.22 9.11
N ALA A 304 10.31 25.30 10.37
CA ALA A 304 10.95 26.12 11.41
C ALA A 304 12.37 25.67 11.77
N SER A 305 12.77 24.44 11.44
CA SER A 305 14.15 23.97 11.62
C SER A 305 15.13 24.56 10.60
N GLY A 306 14.63 25.11 9.49
CA GLY A 306 15.44 25.66 8.40
C GLY A 306 16.15 24.61 7.53
N GLN A 307 16.10 23.33 7.89
CA GLN A 307 16.77 22.27 7.14
C GLN A 307 15.94 21.85 5.92
N ALA A 308 16.58 21.88 4.75
CA ALA A 308 15.99 21.30 3.54
C ALA A 308 15.81 19.78 3.71
N CYS A 309 14.65 19.26 3.33
CA CYS A 309 14.35 17.84 3.36
C CYS A 309 13.56 17.41 2.13
N SER A 310 13.50 16.10 1.89
CA SER A 310 12.65 15.51 0.86
C SER A 310 11.59 14.63 1.49
N ILE A 311 10.33 14.92 1.20
CA ILE A 311 9.20 14.11 1.61
C ILE A 311 9.08 12.92 0.65
N LEU A 312 8.95 11.71 1.23
CA LEU A 312 8.78 10.44 0.54
C LEU A 312 7.37 9.91 0.85
N PRO A 313 6.39 10.11 -0.04
CA PRO A 313 5.05 9.54 0.10
C PRO A 313 5.10 8.02 -0.05
N ILE A 314 4.47 7.28 0.87
CA ILE A 314 4.37 5.81 0.80
C ILE A 314 2.91 5.36 0.91
N SER A 315 2.39 4.78 -0.16
CA SER A 315 1.03 4.23 -0.20
C SER A 315 1.07 2.77 0.23
N ILE A 316 0.26 2.41 1.24
CA ILE A 316 0.14 1.04 1.74
C ILE A 316 -1.26 0.52 1.46
N SER A 317 -1.33 -0.48 0.59
CA SER A 317 -2.55 -1.13 0.13
C SER A 317 -2.73 -2.48 0.83
N TYR A 318 -3.87 -2.68 1.47
CA TYR A 318 -4.20 -3.89 2.23
C TYR A 318 -5.44 -4.57 1.65
N ASP A 319 -5.43 -5.89 1.49
CA ASP A 319 -6.69 -6.66 1.33
C ASP A 319 -7.59 -6.47 2.56
N ARG A 320 -7.01 -6.68 3.75
CA ARG A 320 -7.71 -6.57 5.03
C ARG A 320 -6.84 -5.94 6.09
N LEU A 321 -7.47 -5.24 7.02
CA LEU A 321 -6.78 -4.57 8.13
C LEU A 321 -6.86 -5.43 9.41
N PRO A 322 -5.78 -5.52 10.20
CA PRO A 322 -5.82 -6.18 11.51
C PRO A 322 -6.91 -5.63 12.45
N GLU A 323 -7.25 -4.35 12.29
CA GLU A 323 -8.15 -3.59 13.16
C GLU A 323 -9.62 -3.55 12.71
N GLU A 324 -10.04 -4.33 11.70
CA GLU A 324 -11.41 -4.30 11.16
C GLU A 324 -12.50 -4.42 12.23
N ASN A 325 -12.33 -5.30 13.23
CA ASN A 325 -13.31 -5.43 14.31
C ASN A 325 -13.36 -4.21 15.25
N SER A 326 -12.27 -3.46 15.37
CA SER A 326 -12.25 -2.17 16.08
C SER A 326 -12.96 -1.12 15.26
N PHE A 327 -12.60 -1.01 13.98
CA PHE A 327 -13.17 -0.02 13.07
C PHE A 327 -14.65 -0.25 12.85
N GLN A 328 -15.13 -1.50 12.80
CA GLN A 328 -16.55 -1.82 12.73
C GLN A 328 -17.30 -1.21 13.91
N ARG A 329 -16.80 -1.41 15.14
CA ARG A 329 -17.44 -0.87 16.36
C ARG A 329 -17.39 0.65 16.37
N GLU A 330 -16.25 1.25 16.01
CA GLU A 330 -16.10 2.71 15.91
C GLU A 330 -17.05 3.31 14.86
N LEU A 331 -17.19 2.69 13.68
CA LEU A 331 -18.12 3.10 12.63
C LEU A 331 -19.60 2.90 13.01
N SER A 332 -19.88 2.03 13.99
CA SER A 332 -21.20 1.89 14.62
C SER A 332 -21.41 2.83 15.81
N GLY A 333 -20.52 3.81 16.01
CA GLY A 333 -20.65 4.83 17.06
C GLY A 333 -20.00 4.50 18.40
N ALA A 334 -19.36 3.33 18.54
CA ALA A 334 -18.67 2.99 19.78
C ALA A 334 -17.43 3.89 19.96
N PRO A 335 -17.10 4.29 21.20
CA PRO A 335 -15.91 5.10 21.45
C PRO A 335 -14.64 4.34 21.08
N LYS A 336 -13.60 5.09 20.68
CA LYS A 336 -12.29 4.53 20.36
C LYS A 336 -11.77 3.68 21.52
N PRO A 337 -11.38 2.42 21.29
CA PRO A 337 -10.86 1.58 22.36
C PRO A 337 -9.53 2.13 22.88
N LYS A 338 -9.39 2.14 24.21
CA LYS A 338 -8.10 2.44 24.86
C LYS A 338 -7.08 1.38 24.46
N MET A 339 -5.92 1.82 24.01
CA MET A 339 -4.83 0.91 23.64
C MET A 339 -4.22 0.28 24.90
N ARG A 340 -4.14 -1.05 24.93
CA ARG A 340 -3.63 -1.82 26.07
C ARG A 340 -2.76 -2.97 25.59
N LEU A 341 -1.76 -3.34 26.39
CA LEU A 341 -0.87 -4.48 26.11
C LEU A 341 -1.67 -5.79 25.94
N GLY A 342 -2.71 -6.02 26.75
CA GLY A 342 -3.54 -7.22 26.65
C GLY A 342 -4.25 -7.38 25.30
N GLY A 343 -4.69 -6.28 24.68
CA GLY A 343 -5.31 -6.33 23.35
C GLY A 343 -4.31 -6.75 22.26
N LEU A 344 -3.09 -6.25 22.34
CA LEU A 344 -1.99 -6.66 21.46
C LEU A 344 -1.65 -8.14 21.64
N LEU A 345 -1.51 -8.61 22.88
CA LEU A 345 -1.20 -10.01 23.18
C LEU A 345 -2.31 -10.96 22.72
N ALA A 346 -3.58 -10.59 22.91
CA ALA A 346 -4.72 -11.35 22.41
C ALA A 346 -4.67 -11.45 20.87
N TRP A 347 -4.39 -10.35 20.18
CA TRP A 347 -4.23 -10.35 18.72
C TRP A 347 -3.06 -11.23 18.27
N ILE A 348 -1.89 -11.12 18.92
CA ILE A 348 -0.74 -12.00 18.64
C ILE A 348 -1.12 -13.47 18.85
N GLY A 349 -1.85 -13.81 19.91
CA GLY A 349 -2.36 -15.16 20.15
C GLY A 349 -3.22 -15.69 19.00
N ARG A 350 -4.12 -14.86 18.46
CA ARG A 350 -4.94 -15.18 17.27
C ARG A 350 -4.08 -15.40 16.02
N VAL A 351 -3.04 -14.58 15.82
CA VAL A 351 -2.07 -14.77 14.73
C VAL A 351 -1.34 -16.11 14.88
N LEU A 352 -0.90 -16.46 16.09
CA LEU A 352 -0.20 -17.73 16.36
C LEU A 352 -1.10 -18.95 16.13
N ARG A 353 -2.41 -18.84 16.40
CA ARG A 353 -3.43 -19.85 16.10
C ARG A 353 -3.87 -19.89 14.63
N GLY A 354 -3.37 -18.97 13.78
CA GLY A 354 -3.69 -18.94 12.36
C GLY A 354 -5.08 -18.38 12.01
N GLU A 355 -5.73 -17.69 12.96
CA GLU A 355 -7.06 -17.10 12.78
C GLU A 355 -7.05 -15.78 11.99
N ILE A 356 -5.88 -15.15 11.87
CA ILE A 356 -5.73 -13.88 11.16
C ILE A 356 -5.27 -14.15 9.73
N ARG A 357 -6.07 -13.68 8.77
CA ARG A 357 -5.76 -13.73 7.33
C ARG A 357 -5.93 -12.33 6.74
N LEU A 358 -4.82 -11.61 6.65
CA LEU A 358 -4.75 -10.26 6.07
C LEU A 358 -4.74 -10.28 4.54
N GLY A 359 -4.50 -11.44 3.92
CA GLY A 359 -4.34 -11.56 2.47
C GLY A 359 -3.05 -10.90 1.99
N ARG A 360 -3.16 -10.01 1.01
CA ARG A 360 -2.08 -9.27 0.39
C ARG A 360 -1.89 -7.89 1.01
N ILE A 361 -0.63 -7.49 1.13
CA ILE A 361 -0.23 -6.11 1.44
C ILE A 361 0.76 -5.66 0.36
N HIS A 362 0.61 -4.42 -0.11
CA HIS A 362 1.47 -3.85 -1.14
C HIS A 362 1.87 -2.42 -0.79
N MET A 363 3.14 -2.08 -1.03
CA MET A 363 3.70 -0.76 -0.75
C MET A 363 4.26 -0.14 -2.03
N THR A 364 3.90 1.11 -2.30
CA THR A 364 4.43 1.91 -3.40
C THR A 364 4.98 3.22 -2.84
N CYS A 365 6.05 3.73 -3.45
CA CYS A 365 6.59 5.05 -3.14
C CYS A 365 6.16 6.04 -4.22
N GLY A 366 5.60 7.17 -3.82
CA GLY A 366 5.30 8.28 -4.72
C GLY A 366 6.55 9.06 -5.10
N ARG A 367 6.37 10.07 -5.95
CA ARG A 367 7.46 11.00 -6.29
C ARG A 367 7.91 11.76 -5.05
N PRO A 368 9.23 11.93 -4.84
CA PRO A 368 9.72 12.70 -3.72
C PRO A 368 9.42 14.19 -3.91
N LEU A 369 9.03 14.86 -2.82
CA LEU A 369 8.65 16.27 -2.82
C LEU A 369 9.65 17.06 -1.97
N PRO A 370 10.45 17.96 -2.57
CA PRO A 370 11.39 18.77 -1.82
C PRO A 370 10.65 19.78 -0.94
N MET A 371 11.19 20.04 0.25
CA MET A 371 10.71 21.05 1.18
C MET A 371 11.89 21.89 1.67
N VAL A 372 11.75 23.20 1.55
CA VAL A 372 12.69 24.22 2.02
C VAL A 372 11.95 25.18 2.96
N ALA A 373 12.67 26.12 3.57
CA ALA A 373 12.09 27.06 4.54
C ALA A 373 10.95 27.90 3.93
N GLU A 374 10.98 28.18 2.63
CA GLU A 374 10.03 29.02 1.91
C GLU A 374 8.85 28.24 1.29
N SER A 375 8.81 26.91 1.44
CA SER A 375 7.77 26.09 0.80
C SER A 375 6.35 26.41 1.30
N ASP A 376 5.38 26.48 0.38
CA ASP A 376 3.96 26.53 0.74
C ASP A 376 3.51 25.19 1.32
N LEU A 377 3.34 25.13 2.63
CA LEU A 377 2.91 23.92 3.33
C LEU A 377 1.49 23.48 2.97
N ASN A 378 0.63 24.39 2.49
CA ASN A 378 -0.71 24.02 2.05
C ASN A 378 -0.63 23.21 0.76
N GLY A 379 -0.07 23.80 -0.31
CA GLY A 379 0.17 23.13 -1.58
C GLY A 379 0.98 21.85 -1.44
N LEU A 380 2.09 21.88 -0.70
CA LEU A 380 2.93 20.70 -0.45
C LEU A 380 2.14 19.57 0.22
N SER A 381 1.32 19.89 1.23
CA SER A 381 0.51 18.85 1.91
C SER A 381 -0.52 18.21 0.98
N LEU A 382 -1.09 18.97 0.04
CA LEU A 382 -2.05 18.44 -0.94
C LEU A 382 -1.33 17.59 -1.98
N GLN A 383 -0.14 18.00 -2.44
CA GLN A 383 0.71 17.19 -3.33
C GLN A 383 1.12 15.86 -2.68
N VAL A 384 1.48 15.87 -1.39
CA VAL A 384 1.75 14.62 -0.64
C VAL A 384 0.52 13.72 -0.65
N MET A 385 -0.66 14.25 -0.36
CA MET A 385 -1.91 13.47 -0.38
C MET A 385 -2.24 12.95 -1.79
N ALA A 386 -1.94 13.71 -2.84
CA ALA A 386 -2.09 13.30 -4.23
C ALA A 386 -1.22 12.08 -4.56
N GLU A 387 0.07 12.14 -4.22
CA GLU A 387 1.02 11.03 -4.42
C GLU A 387 0.60 9.79 -3.60
N LEU A 388 0.11 9.99 -2.37
CA LEU A 388 -0.44 8.89 -1.56
C LEU A 388 -1.68 8.26 -2.19
N GLN A 389 -2.61 9.06 -2.68
CA GLN A 389 -3.84 8.58 -3.31
C GLN A 389 -3.54 7.84 -4.62
N ALA A 390 -2.68 8.40 -5.48
CA ALA A 390 -2.27 7.79 -6.74
C ALA A 390 -1.54 6.45 -6.55
N GLY A 391 -0.76 6.30 -5.47
CA GLY A 391 -0.09 5.04 -5.15
C GLY A 391 -0.98 3.95 -4.54
N LEU A 392 -2.25 4.23 -4.23
CA LEU A 392 -3.18 3.22 -3.72
C LEU A 392 -3.60 2.27 -4.85
N ALA A 393 -3.39 0.98 -4.61
CA ALA A 393 -3.77 -0.08 -5.53
C ALA A 393 -4.87 -0.94 -4.88
N PRO A 394 -6.12 -0.96 -5.38
CA PRO A 394 -7.09 -1.95 -4.95
C PRO A 394 -6.64 -3.36 -5.31
N THR A 395 -7.30 -4.34 -4.71
CA THR A 395 -7.09 -5.74 -5.05
C THR A 395 -8.37 -6.34 -5.60
N THR A 396 -8.26 -7.50 -6.24
CA THR A 396 -9.44 -8.24 -6.71
C THR A 396 -10.37 -8.64 -5.57
N HIS A 397 -9.92 -8.63 -4.31
CA HIS A 397 -10.79 -8.79 -3.14
C HIS A 397 -11.74 -7.60 -2.96
N HIS A 398 -11.22 -6.36 -3.03
CA HIS A 398 -12.04 -5.15 -2.92
C HIS A 398 -13.09 -5.07 -4.02
N LEU A 399 -12.69 -5.35 -5.27
CA LEU A 399 -13.57 -5.28 -6.42
C LEU A 399 -14.68 -6.34 -6.34
N ARG A 400 -14.35 -7.60 -6.00
CA ARG A 400 -15.36 -8.66 -5.79
C ARG A 400 -16.33 -8.30 -4.67
N SER A 401 -15.83 -7.78 -3.54
CA SER A 401 -16.69 -7.36 -2.43
C SER A 401 -17.65 -6.24 -2.82
N PHE A 402 -17.22 -5.31 -3.67
CA PHE A 402 -18.08 -4.26 -4.21
C PHE A 402 -19.16 -4.84 -5.12
N LEU A 403 -18.78 -5.66 -6.10
CA LEU A 403 -19.70 -6.26 -7.07
C LEU A 403 -20.70 -7.25 -6.44
N GLN A 404 -20.31 -7.94 -5.36
CA GLN A 404 -21.22 -8.80 -4.61
C GLN A 404 -22.33 -8.01 -3.91
N LYS A 405 -21.99 -6.80 -3.42
CA LYS A 405 -22.95 -5.89 -2.77
C LYS A 405 -23.79 -5.11 -3.79
N HIS A 406 -23.19 -4.81 -4.94
CA HIS A 406 -23.78 -4.03 -6.02
C HIS A 406 -23.71 -4.85 -7.32
N PRO A 407 -24.68 -5.76 -7.56
CA PRO A 407 -24.75 -6.47 -8.83
C PRO A 407 -25.12 -5.49 -9.95
N LEU A 408 -24.17 -5.25 -10.86
CA LEU A 408 -24.27 -4.26 -11.92
C LEU A 408 -24.26 -4.97 -13.30
N PRO A 409 -25.32 -4.86 -14.11
CA PRO A 409 -25.36 -5.45 -15.45
C PRO A 409 -24.17 -5.01 -16.31
N GLY A 410 -23.48 -5.98 -16.93
CA GLY A 410 -22.32 -5.70 -17.80
C GLY A 410 -21.03 -5.28 -17.09
N VAL A 411 -21.02 -5.09 -15.77
CA VAL A 411 -19.84 -4.72 -14.97
C VAL A 411 -19.33 -5.96 -14.23
N GLY A 412 -18.43 -6.69 -14.87
CA GLY A 412 -17.69 -7.80 -14.25
C GLY A 412 -16.40 -7.36 -13.55
N LEU A 413 -15.75 -8.29 -12.86
CA LEU A 413 -14.43 -8.06 -12.23
C LEU A 413 -13.39 -7.59 -13.26
N ASP A 414 -13.34 -8.24 -14.42
CA ASP A 414 -12.37 -7.93 -15.48
C ASP A 414 -12.63 -6.55 -16.10
N TRP A 415 -13.91 -6.18 -16.26
CA TRP A 415 -14.26 -4.85 -16.73
C TRP A 415 -13.85 -3.78 -15.72
N LEU A 416 -14.19 -3.96 -14.43
CA LEU A 416 -13.88 -2.96 -13.40
C LEU A 416 -12.37 -2.82 -13.21
N LYS A 417 -11.63 -3.94 -13.31
CA LYS A 417 -10.17 -3.94 -13.34
C LYS A 417 -9.63 -3.11 -14.51
N SER A 418 -10.09 -3.40 -15.72
CA SER A 418 -9.67 -2.69 -16.93
C SER A 418 -10.03 -1.21 -16.88
N ALA A 419 -11.20 -0.86 -16.33
CA ALA A 419 -11.65 0.51 -16.17
C ALA A 419 -10.77 1.32 -15.20
N ILE A 420 -10.31 0.71 -14.11
CA ILE A 420 -9.36 1.33 -13.18
C ILE A 420 -7.98 1.48 -13.83
N GLU A 421 -7.50 0.45 -14.52
CA GLU A 421 -6.19 0.45 -15.20
C GLU A 421 -6.13 1.48 -16.34
N ALA A 422 -7.22 1.65 -17.10
CA ALA A 422 -7.33 2.67 -18.14
C ALA A 422 -7.28 4.11 -17.59
N ARG A 423 -7.56 4.29 -16.30
CA ARG A 423 -7.48 5.57 -15.57
C ARG A 423 -6.14 5.76 -14.85
N GLY A 424 -5.13 4.98 -15.20
CA GLY A 424 -3.80 5.03 -14.60
C GLY A 424 -3.68 4.31 -13.26
N GLY A 425 -4.76 3.69 -12.77
CA GLY A 425 -4.73 2.89 -11.55
C GLY A 425 -4.08 1.53 -11.75
N ARG A 426 -3.92 0.79 -10.65
CA ARG A 426 -3.39 -0.57 -10.67
C ARG A 426 -4.24 -1.49 -9.80
N VAL A 427 -4.58 -2.66 -10.31
CA VAL A 427 -5.31 -3.68 -9.55
C VAL A 427 -4.41 -4.89 -9.27
N LEU A 428 -4.29 -5.23 -7.99
CA LEU A 428 -3.48 -6.36 -7.54
C LEU A 428 -4.32 -7.63 -7.39
N GLU A 429 -3.73 -8.78 -7.73
CA GLU A 429 -4.40 -10.05 -7.46
C GLU A 429 -4.37 -10.38 -5.96
N SER A 430 -5.56 -10.63 -5.39
CA SER A 430 -5.70 -11.08 -4.01
C SER A 430 -5.77 -12.62 -3.91
N PRO A 431 -5.11 -13.22 -2.93
CA PRO A 431 -5.29 -14.64 -2.60
C PRO A 431 -6.61 -14.94 -1.86
N LEU A 432 -7.35 -13.91 -1.42
CA LEU A 432 -8.65 -14.07 -0.76
C LEU A 432 -9.73 -14.35 -1.80
N LYS A 433 -10.58 -15.35 -1.53
CA LYS A 433 -11.54 -15.89 -2.51
C LYS A 433 -12.97 -15.38 -2.34
N GLY A 434 -13.24 -14.53 -1.35
CA GLY A 434 -14.57 -13.99 -1.08
C GLY A 434 -15.43 -14.86 -0.16
N GLU A 435 -14.87 -15.94 0.38
CA GLU A 435 -15.50 -16.78 1.41
C GLU A 435 -15.36 -16.17 2.82
N GLU A 436 -14.55 -15.12 2.96
CA GLU A 436 -14.27 -14.48 4.23
C GLU A 436 -15.49 -13.71 4.76
N LYS A 437 -15.88 -13.97 6.02
CA LYS A 437 -16.91 -13.16 6.70
C LYS A 437 -16.39 -11.74 6.93
N ILE A 438 -17.02 -10.76 6.28
CA ILE A 438 -16.71 -9.33 6.40
C ILE A 438 -17.98 -8.62 6.88
N ALA A 439 -17.83 -7.78 7.90
CA ALA A 439 -18.95 -6.97 8.37
C ALA A 439 -19.42 -6.01 7.25
N PRO A 440 -20.73 -5.84 7.00
CA PRO A 440 -21.23 -4.97 5.94
C PRO A 440 -20.70 -3.53 6.01
N THR A 441 -20.52 -3.00 7.21
CA THR A 441 -19.95 -1.66 7.44
C THR A 441 -18.48 -1.56 7.03
N ILE A 442 -17.71 -2.66 7.14
CA ILE A 442 -16.33 -2.73 6.67
C ILE A 442 -16.29 -2.93 5.16
N ALA A 443 -17.11 -3.82 4.59
CA ALA A 443 -17.19 -4.02 3.15
C ALA A 443 -17.55 -2.72 2.41
N ALA A 444 -18.43 -1.90 2.99
CA ALA A 444 -18.78 -0.57 2.49
C ALA A 444 -17.59 0.40 2.40
N THR A 445 -16.45 0.11 3.03
CA THR A 445 -15.26 0.98 2.99
C THR A 445 -14.25 0.60 1.90
N PHE A 446 -14.42 -0.55 1.26
CA PHE A 446 -13.42 -1.08 0.32
C PHE A 446 -13.32 -0.26 -0.97
N HIS A 447 -14.40 0.41 -1.37
CA HIS A 447 -14.38 1.24 -2.57
C HIS A 447 -13.46 2.47 -2.44
N TYR A 448 -13.21 2.98 -1.22
CA TYR A 448 -12.34 4.15 -1.02
C TYR A 448 -10.89 3.95 -1.48
N GLN A 449 -10.47 2.70 -1.70
CA GLN A 449 -9.15 2.40 -2.24
C GLN A 449 -9.05 2.63 -3.77
N TRP A 450 -10.17 2.82 -4.47
CA TRP A 450 -10.18 2.94 -5.93
C TRP A 450 -11.24 3.88 -6.51
N SER A 451 -12.27 4.27 -5.75
CA SER A 451 -13.35 5.10 -6.28
C SER A 451 -12.87 6.46 -6.79
N HIS A 452 -11.72 6.94 -6.30
CA HIS A 452 -11.11 8.19 -6.73
C HIS A 452 -10.74 8.22 -8.22
N TYR A 453 -10.53 7.06 -8.85
CA TYR A 453 -10.34 7.00 -10.30
C TYR A 453 -11.60 7.39 -11.08
N PHE A 454 -12.79 7.26 -10.49
CA PHE A 454 -14.09 7.60 -11.11
C PHE A 454 -14.63 8.98 -10.71
N PHE A 455 -13.86 9.74 -9.92
CA PHE A 455 -14.27 11.07 -9.46
C PHE A 455 -14.40 12.11 -10.58
N PRO A 456 -13.57 12.10 -11.64
CA PRO A 456 -13.76 13.00 -12.79
C PRO A 456 -15.12 12.87 -13.44
N GLU A 457 -15.57 11.63 -13.66
CA GLU A 457 -16.86 11.38 -14.26
C GLU A 457 -18.00 11.71 -13.30
N ALA A 458 -17.80 11.53 -12.00
CA ALA A 458 -18.75 12.03 -10.99
C ALA A 458 -18.86 13.57 -10.99
N LEU A 459 -17.74 14.29 -11.13
CA LEU A 459 -17.74 15.77 -11.24
C LEU A 459 -18.48 16.22 -12.50
N ALA A 460 -18.24 15.56 -13.63
CA ALA A 460 -18.88 15.88 -14.90
C ALA A 460 -20.38 15.55 -14.91
N ALA A 461 -20.78 14.41 -14.33
CA ALA A 461 -22.18 14.00 -14.25
C ALA A 461 -23.00 14.84 -13.24
N PHE A 462 -22.35 15.30 -12.17
CA PHE A 462 -23.04 15.96 -11.04
C PHE A 462 -22.37 17.28 -10.63
N PRO A 463 -22.26 18.27 -11.53
CA PRO A 463 -21.53 19.52 -11.27
C PRO A 463 -22.13 20.35 -10.13
N GLU A 464 -23.46 20.31 -9.96
CA GLU A 464 -24.18 21.14 -8.99
C GLU A 464 -24.74 20.34 -7.79
N HIS A 465 -24.50 19.03 -7.72
CA HIS A 465 -25.06 18.21 -6.65
C HIS A 465 -24.31 18.44 -5.32
N PRO A 466 -24.94 19.01 -4.28
CA PRO A 466 -24.24 19.48 -3.07
C PRO A 466 -23.49 18.36 -2.33
N ALA A 467 -24.13 17.21 -2.09
CA ALA A 467 -23.50 16.08 -1.40
C ALA A 467 -22.27 15.54 -2.15
N ILE A 468 -22.40 15.29 -3.46
CA ILE A 468 -21.32 14.76 -4.30
C ILE A 468 -20.18 15.78 -4.39
N GLN A 469 -20.48 17.06 -4.67
CA GLN A 469 -19.48 18.11 -4.74
C GLN A 469 -18.71 18.28 -3.44
N HIS A 470 -19.40 18.32 -2.29
CA HIS A 470 -18.74 18.41 -0.99
C HIS A 470 -17.83 17.20 -0.74
N PHE A 471 -18.34 15.99 -0.97
CA PHE A 471 -17.57 14.76 -0.79
C PHE A 471 -16.32 14.74 -1.67
N LEU A 472 -16.46 15.08 -2.96
CA LEU A 472 -15.34 15.07 -3.90
C LEU A 472 -14.28 16.12 -3.55
N ARG A 473 -14.67 17.35 -3.19
CA ARG A 473 -13.72 18.39 -2.73
C ARG A 473 -12.92 17.97 -1.50
N GLY A 474 -13.50 17.14 -0.62
CA GLY A 474 -12.82 16.62 0.57
C GLY A 474 -11.94 15.39 0.33
N ASN A 475 -12.12 14.68 -0.80
CA ASN A 475 -11.54 13.35 -1.03
C ASN A 475 -10.75 13.22 -2.34
N LEU A 476 -10.80 14.19 -3.25
CA LEU A 476 -10.00 14.22 -4.47
C LEU A 476 -8.74 15.05 -4.24
N TYR A 477 -7.59 14.38 -4.18
CA TYR A 477 -6.29 15.04 -4.01
C TYR A 477 -5.44 15.01 -5.28
N MET A 478 -5.66 14.04 -6.16
CA MET A 478 -5.00 13.99 -7.47
C MET A 478 -5.42 15.18 -8.34
N GLU A 479 -4.53 15.65 -9.21
CA GLU A 479 -4.90 16.59 -10.27
C GLU A 479 -6.07 16.00 -11.05
N VAL A 480 -7.16 16.76 -11.20
CA VAL A 480 -8.42 16.29 -11.78
C VAL A 480 -8.16 15.81 -13.21
N PRO A 481 -8.16 14.49 -13.48
CA PRO A 481 -8.07 14.01 -14.84
C PRO A 481 -9.31 14.48 -15.60
N THR A 482 -9.17 14.73 -16.90
CA THR A 482 -10.35 14.79 -17.78
C THR A 482 -11.10 13.45 -17.70
N PRO A 483 -12.44 13.43 -17.80
CA PRO A 483 -13.20 12.19 -17.96
C PRO A 483 -12.55 11.25 -18.98
N HIS A 484 -12.58 9.94 -18.70
CA HIS A 484 -11.99 8.97 -19.63
C HIS A 484 -12.65 9.09 -21.01
N PRO A 485 -11.88 9.08 -22.13
CA PRO A 485 -12.45 9.13 -23.47
C PRO A 485 -13.54 8.06 -23.70
N GLY A 486 -14.69 8.46 -24.25
CA GLY A 486 -15.82 7.57 -24.49
C GLY A 486 -16.66 7.21 -23.25
N ALA A 487 -16.33 7.76 -22.07
CA ALA A 487 -17.10 7.56 -20.83
C ALA A 487 -18.59 7.87 -21.00
N GLU A 488 -18.91 8.88 -21.81
CA GLU A 488 -20.28 9.35 -22.06
C GLU A 488 -21.20 8.31 -22.70
N SER A 489 -20.61 7.41 -23.48
CA SER A 489 -21.34 6.36 -24.20
C SER A 489 -21.45 5.05 -23.42
N ASP A 490 -20.77 4.91 -22.28
CA ASP A 490 -20.74 3.67 -21.51
C ASP A 490 -21.77 3.65 -20.37
N GLU A 491 -22.95 3.06 -20.62
CA GLU A 491 -24.03 2.93 -19.62
C GLU A 491 -23.58 2.21 -18.33
N ARG A 492 -22.55 1.35 -18.42
CA ARG A 492 -21.99 0.66 -17.26
C ARG A 492 -21.35 1.64 -16.28
N LEU A 493 -20.78 2.73 -16.77
CA LEU A 493 -20.17 3.75 -15.95
C LEU A 493 -21.22 4.48 -15.11
N GLY A 494 -22.38 4.81 -15.69
CA GLY A 494 -23.49 5.38 -14.95
C GLY A 494 -23.95 4.47 -13.79
N SER A 495 -24.01 3.16 -14.04
CA SER A 495 -24.30 2.16 -13.01
C SER A 495 -23.27 2.11 -11.88
N VAL A 496 -21.97 2.26 -12.21
CA VAL A 496 -20.89 2.33 -11.21
C VAL A 496 -20.98 3.61 -10.38
N LEU A 497 -21.20 4.76 -11.02
CA LEU A 497 -21.35 6.04 -10.33
C LEU A 497 -22.57 6.01 -9.39
N GLN A 498 -23.69 5.44 -9.84
CA GLN A 498 -24.86 5.24 -8.99
C GLN A 498 -24.52 4.39 -7.76
N ALA A 499 -23.86 3.24 -7.94
CA ALA A 499 -23.49 2.37 -6.83
C ALA A 499 -22.53 3.04 -5.83
N LEU A 500 -21.68 3.96 -6.29
CA LEU A 500 -20.74 4.72 -5.45
C LEU A 500 -21.42 5.88 -4.70
N PHE A 501 -22.26 6.67 -5.37
CA PHE A 501 -22.72 7.97 -4.88
C PHE A 501 -24.17 8.00 -4.40
N GLN A 502 -25.05 7.09 -4.86
CA GLN A 502 -26.43 7.04 -4.36
C GLN A 502 -26.51 6.80 -2.84
N PRO A 503 -25.69 5.92 -2.23
CA PRO A 503 -25.66 5.77 -0.77
C PRO A 503 -25.20 7.03 -0.03
N LEU A 504 -24.27 7.79 -0.62
CA LEU A 504 -23.82 9.08 -0.08
C LEU A 504 -24.96 10.10 -0.09
N CYS A 505 -25.64 10.27 -1.23
CA CYS A 505 -26.76 11.19 -1.36
C CYS A 505 -27.90 10.85 -0.39
N ARG A 506 -28.23 9.55 -0.26
CA ARG A 506 -29.20 9.05 0.72
C ARG A 506 -28.82 9.43 2.15
N ASP A 507 -27.55 9.23 2.54
CA ASP A 507 -27.09 9.51 3.89
C ASP A 507 -27.09 11.02 4.19
N TYR A 508 -26.74 11.86 3.21
CA TYR A 508 -26.83 13.32 3.30
C TYR A 508 -28.28 13.80 3.43
N PHE A 509 -29.17 13.27 2.59
CA PHE A 509 -30.61 13.53 2.63
C PHE A 509 -31.19 13.15 4.00
N GLY A 510 -30.94 11.91 4.46
CA GLY A 510 -31.43 11.42 5.75
C GLY A 510 -30.86 12.19 6.93
N THR A 511 -29.61 12.66 6.85
CA THR A 511 -29.03 13.55 7.88
C THR A 511 -29.80 14.86 7.99
N ALA A 512 -30.11 15.50 6.86
CA ALA A 512 -30.86 16.75 6.85
C ALA A 512 -32.33 16.55 7.25
N GLU A 513 -32.94 15.42 6.88
CA GLU A 513 -34.29 15.03 7.31
C GLU A 513 -34.38 14.83 8.81
N ALA A 514 -33.51 14.01 9.39
CA ALA A 514 -33.43 13.76 10.83
C ALA A 514 -33.23 15.05 11.65
N LEU A 515 -32.40 15.99 11.15
CA LEU A 515 -32.25 17.30 11.76
C LEU A 515 -33.52 18.15 11.67
N GLY A 516 -34.25 18.09 10.55
CA GLY A 516 -35.49 18.84 10.34
C GLY A 516 -36.67 18.35 11.18
N GLU A 517 -36.72 17.05 11.48
CA GLU A 517 -37.73 16.44 12.36
C GLU A 517 -37.48 16.72 13.86
N ARG A 518 -36.33 17.33 14.19
CA ARG A 518 -35.92 17.69 15.55
C ARG A 518 -35.87 19.22 15.79
N PRO A 519 -36.94 20.00 15.52
CA PRO A 519 -36.93 21.44 15.77
C PRO A 519 -36.99 21.71 17.29
N GLY A 520 -35.83 21.69 17.96
CA GLY A 520 -35.70 21.97 19.40
C GLY A 520 -34.71 21.08 20.17
N GLN A 521 -34.20 19.99 19.58
CA GLN A 521 -33.23 19.09 20.24
C GLN A 521 -31.77 19.32 19.81
N VAL A 522 -31.49 20.52 19.30
CA VAL A 522 -30.12 20.99 19.10
C VAL A 522 -29.73 21.72 20.40
N PRO A 523 -28.69 21.26 21.11
CA PRO A 523 -27.41 20.84 20.54
C PRO A 523 -27.27 19.34 20.21
N LEU A 524 -26.83 19.02 18.99
CA LEU A 524 -26.45 17.66 18.57
C LEU A 524 -24.99 17.41 18.96
N ARG A 525 -24.68 16.44 19.83
CA ARG A 525 -23.28 16.28 20.29
C ARG A 525 -22.37 15.71 19.22
N SER A 526 -22.88 14.80 18.38
CA SER A 526 -22.11 14.19 17.29
C SER A 526 -23.01 13.50 16.26
N ALA A 527 -22.46 13.20 15.08
CA ALA A 527 -23.12 12.41 14.05
C ALA A 527 -23.60 11.02 14.52
N VAL A 528 -23.01 10.47 15.59
CA VAL A 528 -23.41 9.16 16.15
C VAL A 528 -24.86 9.17 16.63
N GLU A 529 -25.37 10.30 17.11
CA GLU A 529 -26.75 10.45 17.58
C GLU A 529 -27.80 10.36 16.46
N LEU A 530 -27.36 10.45 15.19
CA LEU A 530 -28.21 10.32 14.01
C LEU A 530 -28.21 8.88 13.45
N LEU A 531 -27.26 8.03 13.83
CA LEU A 531 -27.19 6.65 13.33
C LEU A 531 -28.47 5.82 13.59
N PRO A 532 -29.14 5.91 14.76
CA PRO A 532 -30.37 5.16 14.99
C PRO A 532 -31.54 5.58 14.09
N GLU A 533 -31.52 6.83 13.61
CA GLU A 533 -32.62 7.42 12.82
C GLU A 533 -32.45 7.18 11.32
N ILE A 534 -31.24 6.81 10.89
CA ILE A 534 -30.91 6.58 9.48
C ILE A 534 -30.39 5.15 9.32
N PRO A 535 -31.28 4.15 9.22
CA PRO A 535 -30.88 2.75 9.14
C PRO A 535 -29.92 2.47 7.99
N GLY A 536 -28.76 1.88 8.33
CA GLY A 536 -27.73 1.53 7.34
C GLY A 536 -26.90 2.72 6.84
N ALA A 537 -26.99 3.88 7.49
CA ALA A 537 -26.11 5.02 7.27
C ALA A 537 -24.63 4.66 7.48
N HIS A 538 -23.78 5.27 6.66
CA HIS A 538 -22.34 5.23 6.87
C HIS A 538 -21.92 6.44 7.71
N LEU A 539 -21.46 6.23 8.95
CA LEU A 539 -21.09 7.31 9.87
C LEU A 539 -20.21 8.41 9.25
N PRO A 540 -19.16 8.10 8.45
CA PRO A 540 -18.38 9.13 7.77
C PRO A 540 -19.18 10.04 6.82
N HIS A 541 -20.27 9.56 6.21
CA HIS A 541 -21.15 10.40 5.39
C HIS A 541 -21.93 11.39 6.27
N LEU A 542 -22.40 10.94 7.43
CA LEU A 542 -23.11 11.80 8.39
C LEU A 542 -22.16 12.87 8.94
N GLU A 543 -20.94 12.48 9.33
CA GLU A 543 -19.89 13.41 9.75
C GLU A 543 -19.59 14.45 8.65
N ALA A 544 -19.43 14.00 7.40
CA ALA A 544 -19.18 14.89 6.27
C ALA A 544 -20.40 15.79 5.94
N CYS A 545 -21.64 15.32 6.13
CA CYS A 545 -22.82 16.14 5.94
C CYS A 545 -22.92 17.25 7.00
N LEU A 546 -22.61 16.95 8.27
CA LEU A 546 -22.54 17.96 9.32
C LEU A 546 -21.44 19.00 9.02
N GLU A 547 -20.28 18.57 8.51
CA GLU A 547 -19.23 19.50 8.04
C GLU A 547 -19.72 20.44 6.93
N ASP A 548 -20.47 19.92 5.94
CA ASP A 548 -21.03 20.75 4.85
C ASP A 548 -22.10 21.72 5.35
N LEU A 549 -22.99 21.26 6.24
CA LEU A 549 -24.01 22.11 6.88
C LEU A 549 -23.38 23.25 7.69
N VAL A 550 -22.24 23.00 8.35
CA VAL A 550 -21.47 24.04 9.03
C VAL A 550 -20.84 25.01 8.02
N ALA A 551 -20.24 24.50 6.95
CA ALA A 551 -19.65 25.35 5.90
C ALA A 551 -20.69 26.24 5.22
N ARG A 552 -21.96 25.82 5.21
CA ARG A 552 -23.12 26.57 4.70
C ARG A 552 -23.81 27.46 5.74
N GLU A 553 -23.31 27.49 6.97
CA GLU A 553 -23.88 28.25 8.09
C GLU A 553 -25.32 27.84 8.47
N ILE A 554 -25.74 26.64 8.07
CA ILE A 554 -27.02 26.03 8.50
C ILE A 554 -26.86 25.52 9.93
N LEU A 555 -25.69 24.96 10.23
CA LEU A 555 -25.26 24.61 11.58
C LEU A 555 -24.05 25.47 11.99
N VAL A 556 -23.79 25.56 13.28
CA VAL A 556 -22.58 26.16 13.85
C VAL A 556 -21.94 25.20 14.86
N PRO A 557 -20.60 25.08 14.91
CA PRO A 557 -19.95 24.29 15.94
C PRO A 557 -20.09 24.99 17.30
N LEU A 558 -20.41 24.24 18.34
CA LEU A 558 -20.52 24.76 19.71
C LEU A 558 -19.14 24.82 20.39
N PRO A 559 -18.95 25.75 21.35
CA PRO A 559 -17.69 25.86 22.08
C PRO A 559 -17.24 24.54 22.70
N LYS A 560 -15.92 24.36 22.85
CA LYS A 560 -15.29 23.21 23.52
C LYS A 560 -15.66 21.83 22.92
N GLY A 561 -16.19 21.77 21.71
CA GLY A 561 -16.57 20.52 21.06
C GLY A 561 -17.84 19.91 21.65
N GLU A 562 -18.74 20.74 22.18
CA GLU A 562 -20.04 20.31 22.73
C GLU A 562 -21.07 19.93 21.65
N GLY A 563 -20.66 19.94 20.37
CA GLY A 563 -21.46 19.48 19.24
C GLY A 563 -21.78 20.60 18.26
N TYR A 564 -23.01 20.57 17.74
CA TYR A 564 -23.52 21.47 16.71
C TYR A 564 -24.78 22.18 17.21
N GLY A 565 -24.87 23.47 16.90
CA GLY A 565 -25.98 24.39 17.12
C GLY A 565 -26.65 24.79 15.80
N TRP A 566 -27.84 25.38 15.85
CA TRP A 566 -28.46 26.00 14.67
C TRP A 566 -27.70 27.28 14.30
N GLY A 567 -27.37 27.41 13.01
CA GLY A 567 -26.72 28.58 12.45
C GLY A 567 -27.70 29.62 11.91
N PRO A 568 -27.19 30.77 11.42
CA PRO A 568 -28.01 31.86 10.89
C PRO A 568 -28.83 31.47 9.64
N LYS A 569 -28.46 30.40 8.94
CA LYS A 569 -29.16 29.88 7.75
C LYS A 569 -29.95 28.59 8.03
N ALA A 570 -30.37 28.36 9.26
CA ALA A 570 -31.12 27.15 9.63
C ALA A 570 -32.35 26.88 8.73
N GLN A 571 -33.04 27.94 8.28
CA GLN A 571 -34.17 27.85 7.36
C GLN A 571 -33.85 27.22 5.98
N ASP A 572 -32.58 27.22 5.56
CA ASP A 572 -32.15 26.65 4.28
C ASP A 572 -32.02 25.11 4.32
N LEU A 573 -32.19 24.49 5.49
CA LEU A 573 -32.06 23.04 5.67
C LEU A 573 -32.98 22.25 4.74
N ASN A 574 -34.24 22.65 4.58
CA ASN A 574 -35.18 21.96 3.70
C ASN A 574 -34.74 22.04 2.23
N ARG A 575 -34.26 23.21 1.78
CA ARG A 575 -33.73 23.38 0.43
C ARG A 575 -32.49 22.51 0.22
N TYR A 576 -31.59 22.46 1.20
CA TYR A 576 -30.40 21.61 1.16
C TYR A 576 -30.77 20.12 1.12
N ARG A 577 -31.73 19.69 1.94
CA ARG A 577 -32.24 18.31 1.97
C ARG A 577 -32.74 17.89 0.59
N GLU A 578 -33.65 18.66 -0.01
CA GLU A 578 -34.20 18.35 -1.34
C GLU A 578 -33.10 18.31 -2.42
N ALA A 579 -32.13 19.22 -2.36
CA ALA A 579 -30.99 19.24 -3.28
C ALA A 579 -30.03 18.05 -3.11
N CYS A 580 -30.07 17.34 -1.97
CA CYS A 580 -29.28 16.12 -1.74
C CYS A 580 -29.94 14.84 -2.28
N ARG A 581 -31.18 14.91 -2.78
CA ARG A 581 -31.83 13.72 -3.37
C ARG A 581 -31.05 13.23 -4.58
N TRP A 582 -30.94 11.91 -4.69
CA TRP A 582 -30.37 11.28 -5.88
C TRP A 582 -31.20 11.67 -7.12
N PRO A 583 -30.57 12.20 -8.18
CA PRO A 583 -31.30 12.59 -9.39
C PRO A 583 -31.66 11.34 -10.20
N GLU A 584 -32.95 11.00 -10.25
CA GLU A 584 -33.45 9.88 -11.04
C GLU A 584 -33.17 10.13 -12.54
N GLY A 585 -32.52 9.18 -13.22
CA GLY A 585 -32.21 9.26 -14.66
C GLY A 585 -30.96 10.05 -15.06
N ALA A 586 -30.24 10.70 -14.14
CA ALA A 586 -29.13 11.63 -14.45
C ALA A 586 -27.72 11.01 -14.47
N ALA A 587 -27.57 9.68 -14.39
CA ALA A 587 -26.27 9.03 -14.60
C ALA A 587 -25.86 8.94 -16.08
N ARG A 588 -26.43 9.81 -16.94
CA ARG A 588 -25.93 10.04 -18.31
C ARG A 588 -24.95 11.20 -18.23
N LEU A 589 -23.68 10.89 -18.37
CA LEU A 589 -22.64 11.91 -18.55
C LEU A 589 -23.06 12.80 -19.72
N ALA A 590 -23.17 14.11 -19.47
CA ALA A 590 -23.40 15.07 -20.53
C ALA A 590 -22.23 15.02 -21.50
N ALA A 591 -22.51 15.15 -22.80
CA ALA A 591 -21.46 15.26 -23.79
C ALA A 591 -20.59 16.48 -23.49
N VAL A 592 -19.31 16.28 -23.19
CA VAL A 592 -18.36 17.37 -23.00
C VAL A 592 -18.04 17.93 -24.39
N GLY A 593 -18.68 19.06 -24.70
CA GLY A 593 -18.50 19.79 -25.97
C GLY A 593 -17.15 20.48 -26.11
#